data_AF-A0A5R1NVG6-F1
#
_entry.id   AF-A0A5R1NVG6-F1
#
_cell.length_a   1.000
_cell.length_b   1.000
_cell.length_c   1.000
_cell.angle_alpha   90.00
_cell.angle_beta   90.00
_cell.angle_gamma   90.00
#
_symmetry.space_group_name_H-M   'P 1'
#
loop_
_entity.id
_entity.type
_entity.pdbx_description
1 polymer ?
#
loop_
_entity_poly.entity_id
_entity_poly.type
_entity_poly.pdbx_seq_one_letter_code
_entity_poly.pdbx_strand_id
1 'polypeptide(L)'
;MTELKSDFVPMGEVSADERSRMAFGKAGVHRDDRYAVAVNAEGEILLTPLVSIPRRELLVWDDEGIRAALVRGLEHSSKDETNEGGDFTRYADEEHAVDESAAPAEPQS
;
A
#
# COMPACT_ATOMS: atom_id res chain seq x y z
N MET A 1 8.67 -10.73 -33.56
CA MET A 1 9.88 -11.11 -32.82
C MET A 1 10.04 -10.10 -31.71
N THR A 2 9.22 -10.25 -30.67
CA THR A 2 9.27 -9.41 -29.48
C THR A 2 10.28 -10.09 -28.57
N GLU A 3 11.43 -9.46 -28.37
CA GLU A 3 12.44 -9.94 -27.44
C GLU A 3 11.80 -10.08 -26.05
N LEU A 4 11.82 -11.28 -25.47
CA LEU A 4 11.78 -11.38 -24.02
C LEU A 4 12.92 -10.50 -23.51
N LYS A 5 12.60 -9.42 -22.78
CA LYS A 5 13.61 -8.60 -22.09
C LYS A 5 14.62 -9.53 -21.42
N SER A 6 15.89 -9.34 -21.72
CA SER A 6 16.95 -10.36 -21.77
C SER A 6 17.40 -10.99 -20.44
N ASP A 7 16.58 -10.94 -19.38
CA ASP A 7 16.93 -11.34 -18.00
C ASP A 7 15.95 -12.35 -17.37
N PHE A 8 15.04 -12.97 -18.13
CA PHE A 8 14.15 -14.00 -17.56
C PHE A 8 14.90 -15.31 -17.32
N VAL A 9 14.92 -15.75 -16.08
CA VAL A 9 15.46 -17.06 -15.70
C VAL A 9 14.33 -18.10 -15.74
N PRO A 10 14.48 -19.21 -16.49
CA PRO A 10 13.46 -20.25 -16.54
C PRO A 10 13.29 -20.91 -15.16
N MET A 11 12.08 -20.88 -14.61
CA MET A 11 11.74 -21.43 -13.28
C MET A 11 11.11 -22.83 -13.32
N GLY A 12 10.88 -23.37 -14.52
CA GLY A 12 10.26 -24.68 -14.76
C GLY A 12 8.94 -24.59 -15.53
N GLU A 13 8.24 -25.72 -15.60
CA GLU A 13 6.92 -25.84 -16.24
C GLU A 13 5.84 -26.04 -15.16
N VAL A 14 4.66 -25.49 -15.40
CA VAL A 14 3.47 -25.66 -14.58
C VAL A 14 2.30 -26.04 -15.47
N SER A 15 1.44 -26.92 -14.99
CA SER A 15 0.21 -27.31 -15.70
C SER A 15 -1.01 -26.71 -15.00
N ALA A 16 -2.02 -26.36 -15.78
CA ALA A 16 -3.30 -25.93 -15.25
C ALA A 16 -4.07 -27.13 -14.67
N ASP A 17 -4.71 -26.94 -13.53
CA ASP A 17 -5.62 -27.92 -12.95
C ASP A 17 -7.01 -27.89 -13.63
N GLU A 18 -7.92 -28.76 -13.17
CA GLU A 18 -9.31 -28.84 -13.66
C GLU A 18 -10.11 -27.54 -13.54
N ARG A 19 -9.63 -26.59 -12.73
CA ARG A 19 -10.24 -25.27 -12.50
C ARG A 19 -9.45 -24.15 -13.19
N SER A 20 -8.56 -24.50 -14.13
CA SER A 20 -7.71 -23.58 -14.89
C SER A 20 -6.77 -22.75 -14.01
N ARG A 21 -6.35 -23.28 -12.85
CA ARG A 21 -5.38 -22.63 -11.96
C ARG A 21 -3.99 -23.20 -12.20
N MET A 22 -2.97 -22.34 -12.18
CA MET A 22 -1.56 -22.73 -12.29
C MET A 22 -0.82 -22.34 -11.01
N ALA A 23 0.03 -23.22 -10.50
CA ALA A 23 0.76 -22.99 -9.25
C ALA A 23 2.12 -22.33 -9.50
N PHE A 24 2.28 -21.07 -9.10
CA PHE A 24 3.50 -20.29 -9.30
C PHE A 24 4.40 -20.17 -8.05
N GLY A 25 4.24 -21.06 -7.05
CA GLY A 25 5.01 -20.98 -5.81
C GLY A 25 6.53 -21.04 -6.00
N LYS A 26 7.02 -21.79 -7.00
CA LYS A 26 8.45 -21.82 -7.36
C LYS A 26 8.96 -20.52 -7.98
N ALA A 27 8.06 -19.70 -8.54
CA ALA A 27 8.36 -18.39 -9.09
C ALA A 27 8.26 -17.27 -8.03
N GLY A 28 8.10 -17.62 -6.75
CA GLY A 28 8.07 -16.66 -5.64
C GLY A 28 6.70 -16.03 -5.38
N VAL A 29 5.61 -16.58 -5.93
CA VAL A 29 4.25 -16.10 -5.63
C VAL A 29 3.85 -16.51 -4.22
N HIS A 30 3.49 -15.54 -3.39
CA HIS A 30 3.03 -15.74 -2.02
C HIS A 30 1.52 -15.58 -1.88
N ARG A 31 1.01 -15.91 -0.70
CA ARG A 31 -0.41 -15.75 -0.36
C ARG A 31 -0.76 -14.25 -0.40
N ASP A 32 -1.92 -13.95 -0.99
CA ASP A 32 -2.49 -12.60 -1.11
C ASP A 32 -1.73 -11.62 -2.04
N ASP A 33 -0.68 -12.10 -2.73
CA ASP A 33 -0.07 -11.34 -3.82
C ASP A 33 -1.08 -11.11 -4.95
N ARG A 34 -1.06 -9.90 -5.50
CA ARG A 34 -1.90 -9.54 -6.64
C ARG A 34 -1.05 -9.26 -7.85
N TYR A 35 -1.56 -9.63 -9.02
CA TYR A 35 -0.89 -9.43 -10.28
C TYR A 35 -1.85 -8.82 -11.30
N ALA A 36 -1.37 -7.83 -12.05
CA ALA A 36 -2.00 -7.44 -13.30
C ALA A 36 -1.72 -8.54 -14.33
N VAL A 37 -2.77 -8.97 -15.02
CA VAL A 37 -2.68 -10.00 -16.07
C VAL A 37 -2.84 -9.30 -17.42
N ALA A 38 -1.85 -9.48 -18.29
CA ALA A 38 -1.91 -9.06 -19.68
C ALA A 38 -1.66 -10.26 -20.61
N VAL A 39 -2.32 -10.26 -21.76
CA VAL A 39 -2.16 -11.29 -22.80
C VAL A 39 -1.87 -10.59 -24.13
N ASN A 40 -0.87 -11.06 -24.87
CA ASN A 40 -0.56 -10.52 -26.20
C ASN A 40 -1.18 -11.37 -27.33
N ALA A 41 -0.97 -10.94 -28.58
CA ALA A 41 -1.51 -11.61 -29.75
C ALA A 41 -0.91 -13.02 -29.98
N GLU A 42 0.28 -13.30 -29.46
CA GLU A 42 0.90 -14.63 -29.49
C GLU A 42 0.37 -15.57 -28.39
N GLY A 43 -0.48 -15.08 -27.48
CA GLY A 43 -1.04 -15.85 -26.37
C GLY A 43 -0.12 -15.94 -25.15
N GLU A 44 0.96 -15.16 -25.11
CA GLU A 44 1.84 -15.06 -23.95
C GLU A 44 1.12 -14.32 -22.82
N ILE A 45 1.28 -14.81 -21.59
CA ILE A 45 0.70 -14.22 -20.38
C ILE A 45 1.81 -13.51 -19.61
N LEU A 46 1.66 -12.20 -19.41
CA LEU A 46 2.52 -11.40 -18.54
C LEU A 46 1.82 -11.15 -17.21
N LEU A 47 2.48 -11.54 -16.11
CA LEU A 47 2.04 -11.27 -14.74
C LEU A 47 2.92 -10.17 -14.15
N THR A 48 2.33 -9.03 -13.81
CA THR A 48 3.04 -7.90 -13.17
C THR A 48 2.57 -7.75 -11.72
N PRO A 49 3.45 -7.85 -10.71
CA PRO A 49 3.07 -7.67 -9.31
C PRO A 49 2.39 -6.32 -9.06
N LEU A 50 1.34 -6.32 -8.24
CA LEU A 50 0.60 -5.15 -7.80
C LEU A 50 0.66 -5.02 -6.28
N VAL A 51 1.08 -3.85 -5.83
CA VAL A 51 0.99 -3.44 -4.43
C VAL A 51 -0.12 -2.41 -4.28
N SER A 52 -0.89 -2.46 -3.18
CA SER A 52 -1.81 -1.38 -2.85
C SER A 52 -1.20 -0.48 -1.80
N ILE A 53 -1.34 0.82 -2.05
CA ILE A 53 -0.97 1.87 -1.12
C ILE A 53 -2.27 2.41 -0.52
N PRO A 54 -2.46 2.37 0.81
CA PRO A 54 -3.61 2.99 1.45
C PRO A 54 -3.75 4.47 1.07
N ARG A 55 -4.98 4.96 0.88
CA ARG A 55 -5.22 6.34 0.43
C ARG A 55 -4.52 7.40 1.30
N ARG A 56 -4.51 7.20 2.61
CA ARG A 56 -3.84 8.10 3.58
C ARG A 56 -2.32 8.21 3.36
N GLU A 57 -1.72 7.20 2.73
CA GLU A 57 -0.28 7.11 2.50
C GLU A 57 0.11 7.71 1.15
N LEU A 58 -0.83 7.88 0.20
CA LEU A 58 -0.54 8.40 -1.15
C LEU A 58 0.20 9.75 -1.15
N LEU A 59 -0.03 10.61 -0.14
CA LEU A 59 0.66 11.90 -0.01
C LEU A 59 2.18 11.76 -0.02
N VAL A 60 2.73 10.65 0.47
CA VAL A 60 4.18 10.38 0.50
C VAL A 60 4.71 10.04 -0.90
N TRP A 61 3.87 9.47 -1.76
CA TRP A 61 4.25 9.13 -3.14
C TRP A 61 4.14 10.36 -4.05
N ASP A 62 3.11 11.17 -3.86
CA ASP A 62 2.84 12.35 -4.68
C ASP A 62 3.77 13.55 -4.39
N ASP A 63 4.28 13.68 -3.15
CA ASP A 63 5.12 14.81 -2.72
C ASP A 63 6.55 14.35 -2.33
N GLU A 64 7.54 14.78 -3.11
CA GLU A 64 8.96 14.50 -2.86
C GLU A 64 9.48 15.12 -1.54
N GLY A 65 8.98 16.30 -1.16
CA GLY A 65 9.37 16.96 0.08
C GLY A 65 8.94 16.17 1.31
N ILE A 66 7.70 15.64 1.29
CA ILE A 66 7.18 14.78 2.36
C ILE A 66 7.94 13.45 2.39
N ARG A 67 8.17 12.82 1.22
CA ARG A 67 8.98 11.61 1.12
C ARG A 67 10.38 11.80 1.73
N ALA A 68 11.07 12.87 1.36
CA ALA A 68 12.39 13.16 1.87
C ALA A 68 12.38 13.42 3.38
N ALA A 69 11.34 14.09 3.91
CA ALA A 69 11.19 14.29 5.35
C ALA A 69 10.95 12.97 6.10
N LEU A 70 10.12 12.08 5.57
CA LEU A 70 9.87 10.75 6.13
C LEU A 70 11.14 9.91 6.17
N VAL A 71 11.89 9.85 5.06
CA VAL A 71 13.16 9.11 5.00
C VAL A 71 14.16 9.62 6.03
N ARG A 72 14.35 10.94 6.13
CA ARG A 72 15.22 11.53 7.16
C ARG A 72 14.79 11.17 8.58
N GLY A 73 13.48 11.23 8.86
CA GLY A 73 12.93 10.86 10.16
C GLY A 73 13.20 9.39 10.51
N LEU A 74 13.02 8.47 9.56
CA LEU A 74 13.33 7.06 9.73
C LEU A 74 14.83 6.82 9.96
N GLU A 75 15.70 7.52 9.24
CA GLU A 75 17.15 7.47 9.43
C GLU A 75 17.57 7.92 10.84
N HIS A 76 17.08 9.07 11.29
CA HIS A 76 17.34 9.56 12.66
C HIS A 76 16.84 8.57 13.71
N SER A 77 15.61 8.04 13.54
CA SER A 77 15.05 7.05 14.46
C SER A 77 15.89 5.78 14.54
N SER A 78 16.46 5.31 13.43
CA SER A 78 17.33 4.13 13.42
C SER A 78 18.67 4.31 14.15
N LYS A 79 19.06 5.56 14.42
CA LYS A 79 20.30 5.95 15.11
C LYS A 79 20.06 6.44 16.53
N ASP A 80 18.84 6.29 17.04
CA ASP A 80 18.39 6.89 18.32
C ASP A 80 18.55 8.43 18.36
N GLU A 81 18.60 9.11 17.21
CA GLU A 81 18.66 10.57 17.08
C GLU A 81 17.24 11.18 17.18
N THR A 82 16.53 10.85 18.26
CA THR A 82 15.14 11.28 18.51
C THR A 82 15.07 12.24 19.70
N ASN A 83 14.05 13.10 19.70
CA ASN A 83 13.75 13.98 20.83
C ASN A 83 12.51 13.46 21.56
N GLU A 84 12.54 13.48 22.90
CA GLU A 84 11.39 13.10 23.70
C GLU A 84 10.30 14.18 23.62
N GLY A 85 9.10 13.80 23.19
CA GLY A 85 7.98 14.72 22.93
C GLY A 85 7.21 15.16 24.18
N GLY A 86 7.56 14.63 25.36
CA GLY A 86 6.83 14.84 26.62
C GLY A 86 5.63 13.90 26.80
N ASP A 87 4.91 14.09 27.90
CA ASP A 87 3.73 13.30 28.27
C ASP A 87 2.42 13.94 27.75
N PHE A 88 1.62 13.14 27.03
CA PHE A 88 0.33 13.55 26.46
C PHE A 88 -0.88 13.03 27.26
N THR A 89 -0.67 12.30 28.36
CA THR A 89 -1.74 11.68 29.17
C THR A 89 -2.74 12.71 29.69
N ARG A 90 -2.31 13.97 29.88
CA ARG A 90 -3.18 15.12 30.24
C ARG A 90 -4.36 15.36 29.29
N TYR A 91 -4.33 14.87 28.06
CA TYR A 91 -5.41 15.03 27.08
C TYR A 91 -6.34 13.81 27.00
N ALA A 92 -6.08 12.75 27.77
CA ALA A 92 -6.89 11.52 27.73
C ALA A 92 -8.27 11.68 28.39
N ASP A 93 -8.41 12.62 29.34
CA ASP A 93 -9.61 12.82 30.17
C ASP A 93 -10.53 13.95 29.66
N GLU A 94 -10.18 14.63 28.55
CA GLU A 94 -11.06 15.60 27.90
C GLU A 94 -12.15 14.87 27.11
N GLU A 95 -13.18 14.40 27.82
CA GLU A 95 -14.44 13.95 27.22
C GLU A 95 -14.95 15.08 26.31
N HIS A 96 -15.11 14.79 25.01
CA HIS A 96 -15.68 15.72 24.05
C HIS A 96 -17.07 16.14 24.51
N ALA A 97 -17.17 17.27 25.21
CA ALA A 97 -18.42 17.95 25.45
C ALA A 97 -18.94 18.40 24.07
N VAL A 98 -19.79 17.58 23.48
CA VAL A 98 -20.64 17.98 22.36
C VAL A 98 -21.41 19.22 22.80
N ASP A 99 -21.10 20.34 22.17
CA ASP A 99 -21.80 21.60 22.37
C ASP A 99 -23.25 21.46 21.87
N GLU A 100 -24.17 21.17 22.78
CA GLU A 100 -25.61 21.06 22.52
C GLU A 100 -26.28 22.43 22.22
N SER A 101 -25.52 23.53 22.09
CA SER A 101 -26.08 24.84 21.79
C SER A 101 -26.43 25.07 20.30
N ALA A 102 -26.11 24.13 19.41
CA ALA A 102 -26.41 24.22 17.97
C ALA A 102 -27.64 23.40 17.55
N ALA A 103 -28.77 23.54 18.25
CA ALA A 103 -30.06 23.10 17.72
C ALA A 103 -30.63 24.17 16.75
N PRO A 104 -31.18 23.80 15.59
CA PRO A 104 -31.72 24.77 14.64
C PRO A 104 -33.03 25.35 15.19
N ALA A 105 -33.17 26.67 15.18
CA ALA A 105 -34.39 27.35 15.60
C ALA A 105 -35.59 26.91 14.72
N GLU A 106 -36.64 26.39 15.34
CA GLU A 106 -37.93 26.15 14.70
C GLU A 106 -38.57 27.47 14.21
N PRO A 107 -39.33 27.44 13.10
CA PRO A 107 -40.01 28.63 12.60
C PRO A 107 -41.27 28.89 13.46
N GLN A 108 -41.33 30.06 14.09
CA GLN A 108 -42.56 30.51 14.73
C GLN A 108 -43.56 31.01 13.67
N SER A 109 -44.84 30.67 13.93
CA SER A 109 -46.01 30.77 13.06
C SER A 109 -46.42 32.19 12.65
#